data_AF-A0A0P9EYJ1-F1
#
_entry.id   AF-A0A0P9EYJ1-F1
#
_cell.length_a   1.000
_cell.length_b   1.000
_cell.length_c   1.000
_cell.angle_alpha   90.00
_cell.angle_beta   90.00
_cell.angle_gamma   90.00
#
_symmetry.space_group_name_H-M   'P 1'
#
loop_
_entity.id
_entity.type
_entity.pdbx_description
1 polymer ?
#
loop_
_entity_poly.entity_id
_entity_poly.type
_entity_poly.pdbx_seq_one_letter_code
_entity_poly.pdbx_strand_id
1 'polypeptide(L)'
;MAEVQQILCPICHKPNPPRAKFCMHCQSDVLLNNDGPLLFKITNVIKEGGQGAVYQAVAADRNGQPHGDPVYAVKEMLDRFTDPKEERDAIERFEEEAQLLQRLSHPRIPRIYASFKDEERQYLV
;
A
#
# COMPACT_ATOMS: atom_id res chain seq x y z
N MET A 1 0.05 -15.20 -16.84
CA MET A 1 -0.50 -14.14 -15.99
C MET A 1 -1.22 -14.84 -14.87
N ALA A 2 -0.72 -14.72 -13.64
CA ALA A 2 -1.41 -15.33 -12.49
C ALA A 2 -2.79 -14.66 -12.31
N GLU A 3 -3.84 -15.45 -12.09
CA GLU A 3 -5.15 -14.90 -11.74
C GLU A 3 -5.18 -14.53 -10.26
N VAL A 4 -5.60 -13.30 -9.96
CA VAL A 4 -5.81 -12.84 -8.59
C VAL A 4 -7.14 -13.39 -8.10
N GLN A 5 -7.09 -14.36 -7.18
CA GLN A 5 -8.30 -15.04 -6.68
C GLN A 5 -9.04 -14.25 -5.61
N GLN A 6 -8.31 -13.47 -4.82
CA GLN A 6 -8.86 -12.64 -3.74
C GLN A 6 -7.98 -11.42 -3.49
N ILE A 7 -8.59 -10.37 -2.93
CA ILE A 7 -7.91 -9.16 -2.46
C ILE A 7 -8.29 -8.91 -1.00
N LEU A 8 -7.54 -8.09 -0.29
CA LEU A 8 -7.81 -7.69 1.08
C LEU A 8 -8.16 -6.20 1.12
N CYS A 9 -9.06 -5.83 2.04
CA CYS A 9 -9.33 -4.42 2.32
C CYS A 9 -8.14 -3.81 3.10
N PRO A 10 -7.64 -2.63 2.72
CA PRO A 10 -6.53 -1.96 3.43
C PRO A 10 -6.89 -1.52 4.85
N ILE A 11 -8.19 -1.38 5.16
CA ILE A 11 -8.64 -0.88 6.46
C ILE A 11 -8.93 -2.00 7.46
N CYS A 12 -9.67 -3.03 7.06
CA CYS A 12 -10.09 -4.11 7.96
C CYS A 12 -9.47 -5.48 7.65
N HIS A 13 -8.60 -5.56 6.64
CA HIS A 13 -7.91 -6.77 6.18
C HIS A 13 -8.80 -7.96 5.81
N LYS A 14 -10.13 -7.77 5.74
CA LYS A 14 -11.05 -8.82 5.34
C LYS A 14 -10.97 -9.08 3.83
N PRO A 15 -11.13 -10.35 3.41
CA PRO A 15 -11.09 -10.72 2.01
C PRO A 15 -12.27 -10.13 1.23
N ASN A 16 -11.99 -9.74 -0.01
CA ASN A 16 -12.95 -9.21 -0.96
C ASN A 16 -12.74 -9.83 -2.35
N PRO A 17 -13.78 -9.88 -3.20
CA PRO A 17 -13.68 -10.31 -4.59
C PRO A 17 -12.65 -9.46 -5.34
N PRO A 18 -11.90 -10.05 -6.30
CA PRO A 18 -10.85 -9.34 -7.03
C PRO A 18 -11.30 -8.03 -7.69
N ARG A 19 -12.55 -7.97 -8.16
CA ARG A 19 -13.15 -6.81 -8.84
C ARG A 19 -13.88 -5.84 -7.91
N ALA A 20 -13.92 -6.08 -6.60
CA ALA A 20 -14.57 -5.16 -5.67
C ALA A 20 -13.87 -3.79 -5.70
N LYS A 21 -14.63 -2.69 -5.68
CA LYS A 21 -14.11 -1.33 -5.50
C LYS A 21 -14.24 -0.85 -4.06
N PHE A 22 -15.23 -1.37 -3.34
CA PHE A 22 -15.46 -1.06 -1.94
C PHE A 22 -15.50 -2.36 -1.14
N CYS A 23 -15.04 -2.28 0.10
CA CYS A 23 -15.03 -3.41 1.01
C CYS A 23 -16.46 -3.79 1.42
N MET A 24 -16.84 -5.06 1.29
CA MET A 24 -18.17 -5.53 1.68
C MET A 24 -18.41 -5.54 3.20
N HIS A 25 -17.38 -5.28 4.00
CA HIS A 25 -17.45 -5.35 5.46
C HIS A 25 -17.35 -4.00 6.15
N CYS A 26 -16.54 -3.07 5.64
CA CYS A 26 -16.36 -1.73 6.22
C CYS A 26 -16.65 -0.59 5.23
N GLN A 27 -17.00 -0.91 3.97
CA GLN A 27 -17.35 0.05 2.91
C GLN A 27 -16.22 0.98 2.44
N SER A 28 -15.05 0.96 3.08
CA SER A 28 -13.84 1.65 2.61
C SER A 28 -13.42 1.21 1.21
N ASP A 29 -12.71 2.08 0.51
CA ASP A 29 -12.09 1.76 -0.78
C ASP A 29 -11.08 0.61 -0.60
N VAL A 30 -11.00 -0.26 -1.61
CA VAL A 30 -10.00 -1.34 -1.67
C VAL A 30 -8.93 -1.09 -2.73
N LEU A 31 -9.08 -0.02 -3.51
CA LEU A 31 -8.06 0.54 -4.38
C LEU A 31 -7.23 1.53 -3.57
N LEU A 32 -5.91 1.40 -3.69
CA LEU A 32 -4.96 2.35 -3.16
C LEU A 32 -4.45 3.26 -4.28
N ASN A 33 -4.11 4.50 -3.93
CA ASN A 33 -3.51 5.51 -4.81
C ASN A 33 -4.46 5.96 -5.94
N ASN A 34 -5.72 6.22 -5.59
CA ASN A 34 -6.77 6.61 -6.54
C ASN A 34 -6.42 7.85 -7.39
N ASP A 35 -5.70 8.80 -6.81
CA ASP A 35 -5.26 10.04 -7.50
C ASP A 35 -3.96 9.85 -8.31
N GLY A 36 -3.31 8.70 -8.18
CA GLY A 36 -2.03 8.41 -8.80
C GLY A 36 -2.13 7.74 -10.17
N PRO A 37 -0.97 7.59 -10.86
CA PRO A 37 -0.92 6.94 -12.17
C PRO A 37 -1.04 5.40 -12.10
N LEU A 38 -0.77 4.81 -10.93
CA LEU A 38 -0.80 3.36 -10.69
C LEU A 38 -1.69 3.07 -9.49
N LEU A 39 -2.69 2.23 -9.68
CA LEU A 39 -3.60 1.77 -8.65
C LEU A 39 -3.14 0.41 -8.13
N PHE A 40 -3.28 0.19 -6.83
CA PHE A 40 -2.88 -1.07 -6.21
C PHE A 40 -4.02 -1.72 -5.45
N LYS A 41 -3.98 -3.05 -5.38
CA LYS A 41 -4.85 -3.86 -4.53
C LYS A 41 -4.01 -4.81 -3.69
N ILE A 42 -4.26 -4.83 -2.39
CA ILE A 42 -3.58 -5.75 -1.48
C ILE A 42 -4.10 -7.17 -1.72
N THR A 43 -3.21 -8.14 -1.85
CA THR A 43 -3.55 -9.56 -1.98
C THR A 43 -3.18 -10.36 -0.75
N ASN A 44 -2.20 -9.90 0.04
CA ASN A 44 -1.76 -10.60 1.25
C ASN A 44 -1.10 -9.65 2.26
N VAL A 45 -1.19 -9.97 3.55
CA VAL A 45 -0.38 -9.33 4.59
C VAL A 45 0.93 -10.12 4.73
N ILE A 46 2.06 -9.46 4.48
CA ILE A 46 3.39 -10.08 4.62
C ILE A 46 3.86 -9.95 6.08
N LYS A 47 3.70 -8.77 6.66
CA LYS A 47 4.11 -8.47 8.04
C LYS A 47 3.29 -7.32 8.60
N GLU A 48 2.98 -7.39 9.89
CA GLU A 48 2.40 -6.29 10.65
C GLU A 48 3.19 -6.14 11.95
N GLY A 49 3.66 -4.93 12.30
CA GLY A 49 4.47 -4.74 13.51
C GLY A 49 4.92 -3.29 13.77
N GLY A 50 5.78 -3.11 14.78
CA GLY A 50 6.01 -1.83 15.47
C GLY A 50 6.47 -0.60 14.66
N GLN A 51 6.88 -0.73 13.39
CA GLN A 51 7.25 0.40 12.53
C GLN A 51 6.39 0.51 11.25
N GLY A 52 5.38 -0.34 11.10
CA GLY A 52 4.56 -0.39 9.89
C GLY A 52 4.06 -1.79 9.54
N ALA A 53 3.20 -1.84 8.53
CA ALA A 53 2.77 -3.08 7.89
C ALA A 53 3.37 -3.17 6.49
N VAL A 54 3.60 -4.39 6.03
CA VAL A 54 4.05 -4.67 4.66
C VAL A 54 3.08 -5.65 4.04
N TYR A 55 2.58 -5.30 2.87
CA TYR A 55 1.59 -6.05 2.13
C TYR A 55 2.15 -6.49 0.78
N GLN A 56 1.66 -7.63 0.32
CA GLN A 56 1.76 -7.99 -1.08
C GLN A 56 0.61 -7.33 -1.83
N ALA A 57 0.89 -6.69 -2.95
CA ALA A 57 -0.12 -6.04 -3.78
C ALA A 57 0.09 -6.31 -5.26
N VAL A 58 -0.95 -6.01 -6.03
CA VAL A 58 -0.98 -6.12 -7.48
C VAL A 58 -1.51 -4.82 -8.08
N ALA A 59 -1.07 -4.50 -9.30
CA ALA A 59 -1.62 -3.36 -10.02
C ALA A 59 -3.09 -3.60 -10.38
N ALA A 60 -3.88 -2.54 -10.44
CA ALA A 60 -5.25 -2.55 -10.94
C ALA A 60 -5.48 -1.47 -12.00
N ASP A 61 -6.46 -1.70 -12.87
CA ASP A 61 -6.95 -0.65 -13.77
C ASP A 61 -7.99 0.25 -13.07
N ARG A 62 -8.43 1.31 -13.78
CA ARG A 62 -9.46 2.25 -13.28
C ARG A 62 -10.83 1.61 -13.06
N ASN A 63 -11.07 0.43 -13.62
CA ASN A 63 -12.29 -0.34 -13.39
C ASN A 63 -12.16 -1.24 -12.15
N GLY A 64 -11.00 -1.25 -11.50
CA GLY A 64 -10.70 -2.07 -10.34
C GLY A 64 -10.38 -3.53 -10.72
N GLN A 65 -10.02 -3.81 -11.97
CA GLN A 65 -9.57 -5.14 -12.36
C GLN A 65 -8.08 -5.31 -12.01
N PRO A 66 -7.71 -6.27 -11.14
CA PRO A 66 -6.32 -6.50 -10.78
C PRO A 66 -5.58 -7.32 -11.84
N HIS A 67 -4.27 -7.08 -11.96
CA HIS A 67 -3.34 -7.81 -12.81
C HIS A 67 -2.37 -8.59 -11.93
N GLY A 68 -2.36 -9.92 -12.01
CA GLY A 68 -1.56 -10.74 -11.08
C GLY A 68 -0.04 -10.61 -11.21
N ASP A 69 0.45 -9.91 -12.23
CA ASP A 69 1.86 -9.62 -12.43
C ASP A 69 2.04 -8.19 -12.98
N PRO A 70 3.08 -7.45 -12.57
CA PRO A 70 4.03 -7.81 -11.52
C PRO A 70 3.41 -7.66 -10.12
N VAL A 71 4.01 -8.33 -9.15
CA VAL A 71 3.66 -8.21 -7.73
C VAL A 71 4.51 -7.11 -7.08
N TYR A 72 3.89 -6.33 -6.20
CA TYR A 72 4.50 -5.21 -5.48
C TYR A 72 4.49 -5.46 -3.97
N ALA A 73 5.43 -4.84 -3.26
CA ALA A 73 5.41 -4.73 -1.81
C ALA A 73 4.90 -3.33 -1.45
N VAL A 74 3.83 -3.23 -0.67
CA VAL A 74 3.29 -1.96 -0.17
C VAL A 74 3.63 -1.87 1.30
N LYS A 75 4.47 -0.91 1.68
CA LYS A 75 4.77 -0.59 3.08
C LYS A 75 3.82 0.52 3.53
N GLU A 76 3.02 0.22 4.55
CA GLU A 76 2.17 1.19 5.23
C GLU A 76 2.86 1.64 6.53
N MET A 77 2.85 2.94 6.76
CA MET A 77 3.21 3.52 8.04
C MET A 77 2.02 3.39 9.02
N LEU A 78 2.22 2.73 10.16
CA LEU A 78 1.19 2.59 11.17
C LEU A 78 1.30 3.75 12.18
N ASP A 79 0.29 4.62 12.20
CA ASP A 79 0.15 5.66 13.21
C ASP A 79 -0.29 5.05 14.55
N ARG A 80 0.70 4.70 15.38
CA ARG A 80 0.48 4.29 16.78
C ARG A 80 1.15 5.27 17.75
N PHE A 81 1.16 6.55 17.40
CA PHE A 81 1.80 7.57 18.22
C PHE A 81 0.77 8.21 19.16
N THR A 82 1.10 8.25 20.44
CA THR A 82 0.31 8.97 21.45
C THR A 82 0.74 10.43 21.60
N ASP A 83 1.94 10.78 21.12
CA ASP A 83 2.50 12.13 21.13
C ASP A 83 2.52 12.71 19.70
N PRO A 84 1.86 13.87 19.45
CA PRO A 84 1.88 14.56 18.15
C PRO A 84 3.29 14.89 17.62
N LYS A 85 4.28 15.03 18.51
CA LYS A 85 5.67 15.24 18.11
C LYS A 85 6.30 13.96 17.56
N GLU A 86 6.05 12.81 18.21
CA GLU A 86 6.54 11.52 17.71
C GLU A 86 5.91 11.17 16.36
N GLU A 87 4.63 11.48 16.17
CA GLU A 87 3.93 11.34 14.89
C GLU A 87 4.62 12.14 13.79
N ARG A 88 4.89 13.43 14.03
CA ARG A 88 5.57 14.31 13.07
C ARG A 88 6.97 13.81 12.72
N ASP A 89 7.78 13.46 13.72
CA ASP A 89 9.13 12.96 13.51
C ASP A 89 9.12 11.62 12.74
N ALA A 90 8.12 10.77 12.96
CA ALA A 90 7.99 9.50 12.25
C ALA A 90 7.57 9.71 10.79
N ILE A 91 6.65 10.66 10.53
CA ILE A 91 6.23 11.03 9.17
C ILE A 91 7.42 11.60 8.41
N GLU A 92 8.16 12.53 9.01
CA GLU A 92 9.34 13.13 8.39
C GLU A 92 10.38 12.06 8.02
N ARG A 93 10.66 11.12 8.93
CA ARG A 93 11.56 9.99 8.64
C ARG A 93 11.07 9.08 7.52
N PHE A 94 9.77 8.81 7.46
CA PHE A 94 9.19 8.00 6.41
C PHE A 94 9.31 8.70 5.04
N GLU A 95 9.03 10.00 5.00
CA GLU A 95 9.17 10.82 3.79
C GLU A 95 10.65 10.94 3.35
N GLU A 96 11.58 11.11 4.29
CA GLU A 96 13.02 11.10 4.01
C GLU A 96 13.49 9.75 3.46
N GLU A 97 13.05 8.63 4.06
CA GLU A 97 13.35 7.27 3.58
C GLU A 97 12.84 7.10 2.14
N ALA A 98 11.59 7.51 1.88
CA ALA A 98 10.98 7.46 0.55
C ALA A 98 11.75 8.31 -0.47
N GLN A 99 12.16 9.54 -0.11
CA GLN A 99 12.93 10.41 -1.00
C GLN A 99 14.32 9.85 -1.31
N LEU A 100 15.00 9.29 -0.30
CA LEU A 100 16.30 8.67 -0.48
C LEU A 100 16.20 7.47 -1.42
N LEU A 101 15.28 6.54 -1.14
CA LEU A 101 15.11 5.32 -1.92
C LEU A 101 14.68 5.61 -3.37
N GLN A 102 13.87 6.65 -3.60
CA GLN A 102 13.49 7.08 -4.96
C GLN A 102 14.67 7.54 -5.81
N ARG A 103 15.74 8.06 -5.19
CA ARG A 103 16.94 8.52 -5.90
C ARG A 103 17.91 7.37 -6.24
N LEU A 104 17.73 6.20 -5.63
CA LEU A 104 18.60 5.05 -5.85
C LEU A 104 18.11 4.25 -7.06
N SER A 105 18.98 4.12 -8.07
CA SER A 105 18.74 3.23 -9.22
C SER A 105 19.89 2.25 -9.31
N HIS A 106 19.69 1.07 -8.73
CA HIS A 106 20.72 0.02 -8.72
C HIS A 106 20.09 -1.37 -8.74
N PRO A 107 20.61 -2.34 -9.53
CA PRO A 107 20.00 -3.67 -9.68
C PRO A 107 19.92 -4.50 -8.38
N ARG A 108 20.63 -4.08 -7.32
CA ARG A 108 20.60 -4.74 -6.00
C ARG A 108 19.82 -3.96 -4.93
N ILE A 109 19.15 -2.86 -5.32
CA ILE A 109 18.33 -2.05 -4.42
C ILE A 109 16.90 -2.06 -4.98
N PRO A 110 15.89 -2.39 -4.17
CA PRO A 110 14.50 -2.31 -4.61
C PRO A 110 14.18 -0.90 -5.11
N ARG A 111 13.53 -0.84 -6.28
CA ARG A 111 13.06 0.42 -6.85
C ARG A 111 11.74 0.80 -6.20
N ILE A 112 11.62 2.07 -5.82
CA ILE A 112 10.35 2.67 -5.41
C ILE A 112 9.56 3.10 -6.66
N TYR A 113 8.30 2.69 -6.70
CA TYR A 113 7.34 2.97 -7.76
C TYR A 113 6.38 4.11 -7.39
N ALA A 114 5.99 4.21 -6.13
CA ALA A 114 5.06 5.24 -5.67
C ALA A 114 5.23 5.54 -4.18
N SER A 115 4.92 6.78 -3.81
CA SER A 115 4.74 7.24 -2.43
C SER A 115 3.47 8.07 -2.40
N PHE A 116 2.50 7.70 -1.58
CA PHE A 116 1.19 8.35 -1.56
C PHE A 116 0.53 8.26 -0.19
N LYS A 117 -0.49 9.10 0.01
CA LYS A 117 -1.34 9.10 1.20
C LYS A 117 -2.75 8.66 0.80
N ASP A 118 -3.34 7.74 1.55
CA ASP A 118 -4.69 7.21 1.30
C ASP A 118 -5.41 6.97 2.63
N GLU A 119 -6.66 7.42 2.76
CA GLU A 119 -7.44 7.42 4.03
C GLU A 119 -6.61 7.79 5.28
N GLU A 120 -5.88 8.91 5.19
CA GLU A 120 -4.96 9.43 6.21
C GLU A 120 -3.68 8.62 6.48
N ARG A 121 -3.53 7.43 5.90
CA ARG A 121 -2.36 6.56 6.05
C ARG A 121 -1.32 6.82 4.96
N GLN A 122 -0.05 6.67 5.31
CA GLN A 122 1.05 6.80 4.36
C GLN A 122 1.50 5.46 3.80
N TYR A 123 1.69 5.39 2.49
CA TYR A 123 2.10 4.19 1.77
C TYR A 123 3.33 4.44 0.89
N LEU A 124 4.19 3.43 0.81
CA LEU A 124 5.36 3.36 -0.06
C LEU A 124 5.33 2.04 -0.83
N VAL A 125 5.54 2.09 -2.15
CA VAL A 125 5.48 0.93 -3.06
C VAL A 125 6.74 0.81 -3.87
#